data_AF-A0A093FXU0-F1
#
_entry.id   AF-A0A093FXU0-F1
#
_cell.length_a   1.000
_cell.length_b   1.000
_cell.length_c   1.000
_cell.angle_alpha   90.00
_cell.angle_beta   90.00
_cell.angle_gamma   90.00
#
_symmetry.space_group_name_H-M   'P 1'
#
loop_
_entity.id
_entity.type
_entity.pdbx_description
1 polymer ?
#
loop_
_entity_poly.entity_id
_entity_poly.type
_entity_poly.pdbx_seq_one_letter_code
_entity_poly.pdbx_strand_id
1 'polypeptide(L)'
;EVKLEAKAALNQALEMKRQGKREKAHKLFVYALKMDPDYVDALNEFGIFSEEEKDILQADYLYSKALTISPCNEKALINRDRTLPLVEEIDQRYFSIIDSKVKKVMAIPKGNSALRRVMEESYYHHIYHTVAIEGNTLTLSEIRHIIETRYAVPGKSLVEQNEVIGMHAALKYVNTTLVSRIGSVTITDILEIHRRVLGYADPVEAGRFRTTQVFVGHHIPPHPQDVEKQMQEFVQWINSEDAMSLHPVEFAALAHYKLVYIHPFVDGNGRTSRLLMNLILMQAGYPPITIRKEQRAEYYHVLEVANEGDVRPFIRFIAKCTETTLDMLLIATTEYSVGLPEADGSTAGCKQTIPIK
;
A
#
# COMPACT_ATOMS: atom_id res chain seq x y z
N GLU A 1 -6.92 37.53 -6.60
CA GLU A 1 -6.78 37.63 -5.13
C GLU A 1 -5.91 36.50 -4.58
N VAL A 2 -6.31 35.24 -4.77
CA VAL A 2 -5.57 34.04 -4.31
C VAL A 2 -4.09 33.99 -4.76
N LYS A 3 -3.79 34.27 -6.03
CA LYS A 3 -2.39 34.32 -6.53
C LYS A 3 -1.54 35.42 -5.87
N LEU A 4 -2.17 36.53 -5.48
CA LEU A 4 -1.48 37.64 -4.83
C LEU A 4 -1.14 37.28 -3.38
N GLU A 5 -2.06 36.57 -2.71
CA GLU A 5 -1.87 36.04 -1.36
C GLU A 5 -0.80 34.94 -1.32
N ALA A 6 -0.81 34.00 -2.27
CA ALA A 6 0.23 32.98 -2.40
C ALA A 6 1.63 33.59 -2.59
N LYS A 7 1.74 34.64 -3.41
CA LYS A 7 2.99 35.39 -3.61
C LYS A 7 3.44 36.12 -2.34
N ALA A 8 2.50 36.72 -1.60
CA ALA A 8 2.80 37.36 -0.32
C ALA A 8 3.29 36.33 0.72
N ALA A 9 2.65 35.17 0.80
CA ALA A 9 3.04 34.08 1.67
C ALA A 9 4.44 33.54 1.33
N LEU A 10 4.77 33.38 0.04
CA LEU A 10 6.11 32.99 -0.40
C LEU A 10 7.18 33.99 0.04
N ASN A 11 6.93 35.29 -0.15
CA ASN A 11 7.88 36.33 0.28
C ASN A 11 8.10 36.29 1.81
N GLN A 12 7.04 36.06 2.59
CA GLN A 12 7.15 35.89 4.04
C GLN A 12 7.93 34.61 4.39
N ALA A 13 7.73 33.51 3.67
CA ALA A 13 8.47 32.26 3.88
C ALA A 13 9.97 32.46 3.66
N LEU A 14 10.34 33.14 2.57
CA LEU A 14 11.74 33.47 2.25
C LEU A 14 12.37 34.39 3.31
N GLU A 15 11.63 35.37 3.82
CA GLU A 15 12.11 36.24 4.89
C GLU A 15 12.28 35.48 6.21
N MET A 16 11.33 34.60 6.57
CA MET A 16 11.46 33.74 7.75
C MET A 16 12.65 32.76 7.60
N LYS A 17 12.92 32.25 6.39
CA LYS A 17 14.10 31.45 6.07
C LYS A 17 15.39 32.24 6.33
N ARG A 18 15.49 33.47 5.82
CA ARG A 18 16.64 34.36 6.06
C ARG A 18 16.86 34.67 7.55
N GLN A 19 15.79 34.79 8.32
CA GLN A 19 15.83 34.99 9.77
C GLN A 19 16.15 33.70 10.56
N GLY A 20 16.34 32.55 9.90
CA GLY A 20 16.60 31.26 10.54
C GLY A 20 15.40 30.60 11.20
N LYS A 21 14.18 31.13 11.00
CA LYS A 21 12.93 30.60 11.60
C LYS A 21 12.34 29.47 10.76
N ARG A 22 13.01 28.31 10.77
CA ARG A 22 12.73 27.14 9.92
C ARG A 22 11.28 26.64 9.99
N GLU A 23 10.74 26.39 11.19
CA GLU A 23 9.36 25.89 11.34
C GLU A 23 8.31 26.85 10.78
N LYS A 24 8.53 28.16 10.95
CA LYS A 24 7.63 29.19 10.43
C LYS A 24 7.73 29.29 8.92
N ALA A 25 8.95 29.22 8.38
CA ALA A 25 9.18 29.17 6.95
C ALA A 25 8.46 27.98 6.31
N HIS A 26 8.62 26.79 6.87
CA HIS A 26 7.93 25.57 6.40
C HIS A 26 6.40 25.75 6.37
N LYS A 27 5.79 26.22 7.48
CA LYS A 27 4.34 26.47 7.53
C LYS A 27 3.87 27.48 6.49
N LEU A 28 4.67 28.52 6.22
CA LEU A 28 4.36 29.52 5.20
C LEU A 28 4.51 28.99 3.77
N PHE A 29 5.49 28.13 3.50
CA PHE A 29 5.60 27.43 2.22
C PHE A 29 4.39 26.52 1.96
N VAL A 30 4.01 25.72 2.95
CA VAL A 30 2.80 24.87 2.87
C VAL A 30 1.55 25.73 2.66
N TYR A 31 1.44 26.87 3.34
CA TYR A 31 0.32 27.79 3.15
C TYR A 31 0.28 28.39 1.74
N ALA A 32 1.43 28.81 1.19
CA ALA A 32 1.51 29.34 -0.16
C ALA A 32 1.04 28.32 -1.20
N LEU A 33 1.48 27.06 -1.08
CA LEU A 33 1.06 25.96 -1.96
C LEU A 33 -0.39 25.51 -1.73
N LYS A 34 -0.93 25.71 -0.52
CA LYS A 34 -2.35 25.47 -0.27
C LYS A 34 -3.23 26.48 -1.01
N MET A 35 -2.76 27.73 -1.13
CA MET A 35 -3.48 28.78 -1.86
C MET A 35 -3.35 28.63 -3.37
N ASP A 36 -2.14 28.34 -3.86
CA ASP A 36 -1.89 28.08 -5.27
C ASP A 36 -0.99 26.84 -5.42
N PRO A 37 -1.59 25.63 -5.57
CA PRO A 37 -0.85 24.37 -5.69
C PRO A 37 0.08 24.31 -6.90
N ASP A 38 -0.23 25.10 -7.93
CA ASP A 38 0.51 25.13 -9.19
C ASP A 38 1.56 26.27 -9.23
N TYR A 39 1.84 26.88 -8.08
CA TYR A 39 2.79 27.99 -8.01
C TYR A 39 4.25 27.53 -8.11
N VAL A 40 4.77 27.54 -9.34
CA VAL A 40 6.12 27.06 -9.71
C VAL A 40 7.25 27.68 -8.86
N ASP A 41 7.23 28.99 -8.61
CA ASP A 41 8.29 29.63 -7.81
C ASP A 41 8.25 29.15 -6.34
N ALA A 42 7.05 28.95 -5.78
CA ALA A 42 6.91 28.45 -4.43
C ALA A 42 7.36 26.98 -4.32
N LEU A 43 7.06 26.14 -5.32
CA LEU A 43 7.54 24.77 -5.39
C LEU A 43 9.09 24.71 -5.43
N ASN A 44 9.71 25.54 -6.27
CA ASN A 44 11.17 25.59 -6.39
C ASN A 44 11.86 26.07 -5.11
N GLU A 45 11.41 27.20 -4.54
CA GLU A 45 12.00 27.75 -3.32
C GLU A 45 11.77 26.83 -2.12
N PHE A 46 10.62 26.16 -2.06
CA PHE A 46 10.36 25.17 -1.04
C PHE A 46 11.25 23.92 -1.20
N GLY A 47 11.50 23.49 -2.45
CA GLY A 47 12.45 22.42 -2.74
C GLY A 47 13.86 22.74 -2.23
N ILE A 48 14.34 23.96 -2.49
CA ILE A 48 15.66 24.42 -2.01
C ILE A 48 15.70 24.41 -0.47
N PHE A 49 14.62 24.86 0.17
CA PHE A 49 14.49 24.80 1.62
C PHE A 49 14.47 23.35 2.16
N SER A 50 13.81 22.41 1.47
CA SER A 50 13.84 20.99 1.83
C SER A 50 15.23 20.38 1.75
N GLU A 51 16.04 20.76 0.76
CA GLU A 51 17.44 20.33 0.69
C GLU A 51 18.30 20.86 1.85
N GLU A 52 18.07 22.11 2.29
CA GLU A 52 18.73 22.69 3.47
C GLU A 52 18.40 21.89 4.75
N GLU A 53 17.21 21.30 4.83
CA GLU A 53 16.77 20.39 5.90
C GLU A 53 17.16 18.91 5.67
N LYS A 54 17.92 18.61 4.61
CA LYS A 54 18.37 17.27 4.20
C LYS A 54 17.24 16.33 3.75
N ASP A 55 16.07 16.86 3.41
CA ASP A 55 14.96 16.10 2.84
C ASP A 55 15.03 16.13 1.30
N ILE A 56 15.95 15.33 0.76
CA ILE A 56 16.21 15.25 -0.68
C ILE A 56 15.01 14.68 -1.45
N LEU A 57 14.28 13.74 -0.85
CA LEU A 57 13.11 13.11 -1.47
C LEU A 57 11.98 14.13 -1.67
N GLN A 58 11.70 14.95 -0.64
CA GLN A 58 10.71 16.01 -0.73
C GLN A 58 11.14 17.09 -1.74
N ALA A 59 12.42 17.45 -1.74
CA ALA A 59 12.95 18.44 -2.69
C ALA A 59 12.75 18.00 -4.16
N ASP A 60 13.15 16.77 -4.48
CA ASP A 60 13.00 16.22 -5.83
C ASP A 60 11.54 16.12 -6.28
N TYR A 61 10.64 15.74 -5.36
CA TYR A 61 9.21 15.74 -5.62
C TYR A 61 8.70 17.15 -5.99
N LEU A 62 9.12 18.18 -5.24
CA LEU A 62 8.71 19.56 -5.51
C LEU A 62 9.24 20.06 -6.86
N TYR A 63 10.48 19.73 -7.23
CA TYR A 63 11.03 20.06 -8.55
C TYR A 63 10.32 19.30 -9.67
N SER A 64 10.00 18.03 -9.46
CA SER A 64 9.25 17.23 -10.41
C SER A 64 7.86 17.81 -10.65
N LYS A 65 7.16 18.22 -9.58
CA LYS A 65 5.86 18.91 -9.66
C LYS A 65 5.97 20.28 -10.33
N ALA A 66 7.03 21.05 -10.07
CA ALA A 66 7.26 22.32 -10.74
C ALA A 66 7.40 22.14 -12.28
N LEU A 67 8.04 21.05 -12.72
CA LEU A 67 8.27 20.74 -14.13
C LEU A 67 7.06 20.12 -14.83
N THR A 68 6.14 19.44 -14.13
CA THR A 68 4.87 19.01 -14.75
C THR A 68 4.00 20.21 -15.12
N ILE A 69 4.07 21.29 -14.35
CA ILE A 69 3.35 22.55 -14.62
C ILE A 69 4.10 23.42 -15.63
N SER A 70 5.42 23.60 -15.45
CA SER A 70 6.27 24.43 -16.31
C SER A 70 7.51 23.67 -16.75
N PRO A 71 7.43 22.90 -17.87
CA PRO A 71 8.52 22.04 -18.34
C PRO A 71 9.82 22.78 -18.66
N CYS A 72 9.74 24.07 -19.01
CA CYS A 72 10.90 24.89 -19.40
C CYS A 72 11.48 25.72 -18.24
N ASN A 73 11.10 25.46 -16.98
CA ASN A 73 11.64 26.20 -15.85
C ASN A 73 13.10 25.83 -15.58
N GLU A 74 14.03 26.73 -15.92
CA GLU A 74 15.47 26.50 -15.83
C GLU A 74 15.95 26.14 -14.42
N LYS A 75 15.44 26.82 -13.38
CA LYS A 75 15.82 26.54 -11.97
C LYS A 75 15.37 25.15 -11.53
N ALA A 76 14.12 24.78 -11.84
CA ALA A 76 13.57 23.49 -11.48
C ALA A 76 14.33 22.36 -12.18
N LEU A 77 14.67 22.55 -13.46
CA LEU A 77 15.38 21.59 -14.29
C LEU A 77 16.79 21.33 -13.75
N ILE A 78 17.57 22.39 -13.49
CA ILE A 78 18.93 22.27 -12.94
C ILE A 78 18.93 21.55 -11.59
N ASN A 79 17.99 21.89 -10.71
CA ASN A 79 17.90 21.25 -9.40
C ASN A 79 17.49 19.77 -9.52
N ARG A 80 16.50 19.45 -10.38
CA ARG A 80 16.05 18.07 -10.61
C ARG A 80 17.15 17.21 -11.21
N ASP A 81 17.90 17.70 -12.19
CA ASP A 81 18.99 16.94 -12.81
C ASP A 81 20.06 16.55 -11.77
N ARG A 82 20.23 17.37 -10.73
CA ARG A 82 21.12 17.07 -9.61
C ARG A 82 20.49 16.11 -8.59
N THR A 83 19.20 16.25 -8.27
CA THR A 83 18.55 15.42 -7.24
C THR A 83 18.14 14.05 -7.74
N LEU A 84 17.78 13.91 -9.01
CA LEU A 84 17.29 12.66 -9.60
C LEU A 84 18.22 11.46 -9.36
N PRO A 85 19.52 11.48 -9.71
CA PRO A 85 20.40 10.33 -9.47
C PRO A 85 20.59 10.03 -7.98
N LEU A 86 20.55 11.06 -7.12
CA LEU A 86 20.64 10.88 -5.66
C LEU A 86 19.41 10.17 -5.12
N VAL A 87 18.22 10.55 -5.60
CA VAL A 87 16.96 9.93 -5.22
C VAL A 87 16.87 8.49 -5.71
N GLU A 88 17.28 8.22 -6.94
CA GLU A 88 17.37 6.85 -7.47
C GLU A 88 18.28 5.97 -6.61
N GLU A 89 19.45 6.49 -6.20
CA GLU A 89 20.36 5.76 -5.32
C GLU A 89 19.75 5.53 -3.92
N ILE A 90 19.06 6.52 -3.35
CA ILE A 90 18.36 6.39 -2.05
C ILE A 90 17.29 5.29 -2.13
N ASP A 91 16.47 5.31 -3.18
CA ASP A 91 15.37 4.34 -3.37
C ASP A 91 15.94 2.92 -3.59
N GLN A 92 16.97 2.76 -4.41
CA GLN A 92 17.64 1.47 -4.63
C GLN A 92 18.29 0.91 -3.35
N ARG A 93 18.93 1.76 -2.54
CA ARG A 93 19.48 1.35 -1.24
C ARG A 93 18.37 0.91 -0.30
N TYR A 94 17.22 1.59 -0.32
CA TYR A 94 16.07 1.20 0.50
C TYR A 94 15.49 -0.16 0.11
N PHE A 95 15.37 -0.44 -1.20
CA PHE A 95 15.02 -1.79 -1.67
C PHE A 95 16.03 -2.85 -1.23
N SER A 96 17.33 -2.56 -1.31
CA SER A 96 18.38 -3.48 -0.83
C SER A 96 18.25 -3.80 0.67
N ILE A 97 17.85 -2.83 1.49
CA ILE A 97 17.56 -3.04 2.92
C ILE A 97 16.37 -4.00 3.08
N ILE A 98 15.28 -3.78 2.34
CA ILE A 98 14.09 -4.63 2.37
C ILE A 98 14.46 -6.07 1.99
N ASP A 99 15.23 -6.27 0.92
CA ASP A 99 15.67 -7.60 0.47
C ASP A 99 16.49 -8.34 1.54
N SER A 100 17.35 -7.61 2.25
CA SER A 100 18.10 -8.18 3.36
C SER A 100 17.18 -8.68 4.49
N LYS A 101 16.09 -7.95 4.78
CA LYS A 101 15.09 -8.35 5.78
C LYS A 101 14.24 -9.52 5.29
N VAL A 102 13.84 -9.54 4.02
CA VAL A 102 13.13 -10.68 3.40
C VAL A 102 13.96 -11.95 3.50
N LYS A 103 15.25 -11.90 3.15
CA LYS A 103 16.17 -13.04 3.30
C LYS A 103 16.23 -13.55 4.74
N LYS A 104 16.25 -12.65 5.73
CA LYS A 104 16.22 -13.05 7.15
C LYS A 104 14.91 -13.74 7.53
N VAL A 105 13.76 -13.22 7.10
CA VAL A 105 12.45 -13.85 7.35
C VAL A 105 12.36 -15.22 6.68
N MET A 106 12.85 -15.35 5.45
CA MET A 106 12.83 -16.62 4.70
C MET A 106 13.81 -17.67 5.25
N ALA A 107 14.84 -17.25 5.99
CA ALA A 107 15.75 -18.16 6.69
C ALA A 107 15.12 -18.79 7.94
N ILE A 108 13.99 -18.26 8.43
CA ILE A 108 13.29 -18.82 9.59
C ILE A 108 12.67 -20.17 9.19
N PRO A 109 12.87 -21.24 9.98
CA PRO A 109 12.29 -22.54 9.69
C PRO A 109 10.76 -22.48 9.56
N LYS A 110 10.21 -23.08 8.49
CA LYS A 110 8.75 -23.12 8.23
C LYS A 110 7.94 -23.77 9.37
N GLY A 111 8.58 -24.63 10.17
CA GLY A 111 7.98 -25.28 11.34
C GLY A 111 7.98 -24.44 12.61
N ASN A 112 8.58 -23.24 12.61
CA ASN A 112 8.66 -22.38 13.78
C ASN A 112 7.24 -21.98 14.26
N SER A 113 6.93 -22.30 15.52
CA SER A 113 5.62 -22.07 16.13
C SER A 113 5.28 -20.58 16.26
N ALA A 114 6.28 -19.74 16.57
CA ALA A 114 6.12 -18.29 16.64
C ALA A 114 5.77 -17.72 15.27
N LEU A 115 6.49 -18.10 14.22
CA LEU A 115 6.20 -17.63 12.85
C LEU A 115 4.79 -18.04 12.42
N ARG A 116 4.38 -19.29 12.68
CA ARG A 116 3.02 -19.75 12.38
C ARG A 116 1.96 -18.92 13.08
N ARG A 117 2.14 -18.64 14.37
CA ARG A 117 1.22 -17.83 15.16
C ARG A 117 1.11 -16.41 14.62
N VAL A 118 2.23 -15.77 14.33
CA VAL A 118 2.27 -14.40 13.83
C VAL A 118 1.62 -14.30 12.44
N MET A 119 1.84 -15.29 11.58
CA MET A 119 1.20 -15.36 10.26
C MET A 119 -0.32 -15.55 10.36
N GLU A 120 -0.79 -16.36 11.32
CA GLU A 120 -2.22 -16.55 11.60
C GLU A 120 -2.87 -15.27 12.12
N GLU A 121 -2.22 -14.58 13.06
CA GLU A 121 -2.69 -13.28 13.55
C GLU A 121 -2.68 -12.22 12.44
N SER A 122 -1.63 -12.19 11.62
CA SER A 122 -1.49 -11.27 10.47
C SER A 122 -2.62 -11.45 9.44
N TYR A 123 -3.15 -12.66 9.30
CA TYR A 123 -4.28 -12.94 8.42
C TYR A 123 -5.54 -12.14 8.82
N TYR A 124 -5.92 -12.19 10.11
CA TYR A 124 -7.06 -11.44 10.62
C TYR A 124 -6.80 -9.93 10.63
N HIS A 125 -5.58 -9.52 10.97
CA HIS A 125 -5.17 -8.12 10.93
C HIS A 125 -5.27 -7.53 9.52
N HIS A 126 -4.87 -8.28 8.49
CA HIS A 126 -4.99 -7.84 7.11
C HIS A 126 -6.46 -7.59 6.73
N ILE A 127 -7.37 -8.53 7.06
CA ILE A 127 -8.80 -8.37 6.80
C ILE A 127 -9.35 -7.15 7.53
N TYR A 128 -9.01 -6.98 8.81
CA TYR A 128 -9.45 -5.81 9.59
C TYR A 128 -9.03 -4.49 8.95
N HIS A 129 -7.75 -4.34 8.63
CA HIS A 129 -7.26 -3.07 8.08
C HIS A 129 -7.78 -2.81 6.66
N THR A 130 -7.86 -3.82 5.79
CA THR A 130 -8.31 -3.63 4.41
C THR A 130 -9.78 -3.24 4.30
N VAL A 131 -10.67 -3.73 5.19
CA VAL A 131 -12.08 -3.28 5.22
C VAL A 131 -12.24 -1.96 5.98
N ALA A 132 -11.46 -1.72 7.03
CA ALA A 132 -11.53 -0.47 7.79
C ALA A 132 -11.07 0.75 6.97
N ILE A 133 -10.14 0.58 6.03
CA ILE A 133 -9.75 1.63 5.07
C ILE A 133 -10.94 2.07 4.20
N GLU A 134 -11.91 1.18 3.94
CA GLU A 134 -13.11 1.50 3.16
C GLU A 134 -14.26 2.04 4.06
N GLY A 135 -14.07 2.05 5.39
CA GLY A 135 -15.03 2.63 6.34
C GLY A 135 -15.81 1.60 7.17
N ASN A 136 -15.49 0.31 7.06
CA ASN A 136 -16.11 -0.73 7.89
C ASN A 136 -15.77 -0.52 9.38
N THR A 137 -16.79 -0.65 10.24
CA THR A 137 -16.73 -0.33 11.67
C THR A 137 -16.47 -1.54 12.58
N LEU A 138 -16.29 -2.74 12.02
CA LEU A 138 -16.04 -3.95 12.79
C LEU A 138 -14.65 -3.92 13.43
N THR A 139 -14.58 -4.39 14.67
CA THR A 139 -13.33 -4.57 15.43
C THR A 139 -12.65 -5.88 15.05
N LEU A 140 -11.36 -5.99 15.38
CA LEU A 140 -10.57 -7.21 15.10
C LEU A 140 -11.16 -8.46 15.78
N SER A 141 -11.67 -8.34 17.01
CA SER A 141 -12.29 -9.46 17.74
C SER A 141 -13.62 -9.89 17.11
N GLU A 142 -14.45 -8.94 16.66
CA GLU A 142 -15.68 -9.22 15.92
C GLU A 142 -15.38 -9.93 14.60
N ILE A 143 -14.36 -9.47 13.86
CA ILE A 143 -13.91 -10.11 12.61
C ILE A 143 -13.46 -11.56 12.85
N ARG A 144 -12.66 -11.78 13.90
CA ARG A 144 -12.23 -13.13 14.29
C ARG A 144 -13.44 -14.01 14.60
N HIS A 145 -14.37 -13.52 15.41
CA HIS A 145 -15.59 -14.22 15.76
C HIS A 145 -16.40 -14.63 14.51
N ILE A 146 -16.59 -13.71 13.56
CA ILE A 146 -17.32 -13.98 12.30
C ILE A 146 -16.64 -15.09 11.49
N ILE A 147 -15.31 -15.04 11.36
CA ILE A 147 -14.58 -16.00 10.52
C ILE A 147 -14.50 -17.39 11.17
N GLU A 148 -14.29 -17.46 12.48
CA GLU A 148 -14.11 -18.72 13.20
C GLU A 148 -15.45 -19.42 13.46
N THR A 149 -16.46 -18.68 13.93
CA THR A 149 -17.75 -19.28 14.34
C THR A 149 -18.78 -19.31 13.22
N ARG A 150 -18.66 -18.42 12.23
CA ARG A 150 -19.68 -18.16 11.20
C ARG A 150 -21.01 -17.64 11.75
N TYR A 151 -21.05 -17.18 13.01
CA TYR A 151 -22.21 -16.50 13.59
C TYR A 151 -22.12 -14.99 13.38
N ALA A 152 -23.29 -14.38 13.23
CA ALA A 152 -23.41 -12.93 13.05
C ALA A 152 -23.18 -12.19 14.38
N VAL A 153 -22.57 -11.01 14.29
CA VAL A 153 -22.37 -10.10 15.43
C VAL A 153 -23.64 -9.26 15.64
N PRO A 154 -24.25 -9.26 16.83
CA PRO A 154 -25.44 -8.45 17.12
C PRO A 154 -25.17 -6.95 16.99
N GLY A 155 -26.13 -6.20 16.44
CA GLY A 155 -26.06 -4.74 16.38
C GLY A 155 -25.10 -4.16 15.34
N LYS A 156 -24.54 -4.99 14.45
CA LYS A 156 -23.66 -4.58 13.35
C LYS A 156 -24.32 -4.83 11.99
N SER A 157 -23.95 -4.03 10.98
CA SER A 157 -24.51 -4.15 9.63
C SER A 157 -24.21 -5.53 9.03
N LEU A 158 -25.20 -6.18 8.41
CA LEU A 158 -24.97 -7.42 7.68
C LEU A 158 -24.05 -7.21 6.48
N VAL A 159 -24.10 -6.03 5.85
CA VAL A 159 -23.22 -5.70 4.72
C VAL A 159 -21.76 -5.68 5.18
N GLU A 160 -21.45 -5.00 6.29
CA GLU A 160 -20.10 -4.96 6.87
C GLU A 160 -19.57 -6.37 7.22
N GLN A 161 -20.44 -7.24 7.74
CA GLN A 161 -20.09 -8.62 8.04
C GLN A 161 -19.86 -9.45 6.77
N ASN A 162 -20.66 -9.23 5.73
CA ASN A 162 -20.51 -9.87 4.43
C ASN A 162 -19.23 -9.45 3.71
N GLU A 163 -18.78 -8.20 3.86
CA GLU A 163 -17.47 -7.75 3.35
C GLU A 163 -16.31 -8.54 3.97
N VAL A 164 -16.38 -8.79 5.27
CA VAL A 164 -15.37 -9.59 6.00
C VAL A 164 -15.35 -11.03 5.49
N ILE A 165 -16.52 -11.63 5.30
CA ILE A 165 -16.65 -12.98 4.73
C ILE A 165 -16.11 -13.03 3.30
N GLY A 166 -16.43 -12.03 2.49
CA GLY A 166 -15.95 -11.91 1.11
C GLY A 166 -14.43 -11.77 1.03
N MET A 167 -13.84 -10.90 1.86
CA MET A 167 -12.39 -10.76 1.98
C MET A 167 -11.70 -12.05 2.41
N HIS A 168 -12.26 -12.76 3.40
CA HIS A 168 -11.76 -14.07 3.82
C HIS A 168 -11.79 -15.10 2.68
N ALA A 169 -12.90 -15.17 1.95
CA ALA A 169 -13.05 -16.07 0.80
C ALA A 169 -12.05 -15.74 -0.32
N ALA A 170 -11.83 -14.44 -0.61
CA ALA A 170 -10.89 -13.97 -1.61
C ALA A 170 -9.44 -14.30 -1.22
N LEU A 171 -9.02 -14.03 0.02
CA LEU A 171 -7.69 -14.40 0.51
C LEU A 171 -7.45 -15.91 0.45
N LYS A 172 -8.44 -16.72 0.84
CA LYS A 172 -8.32 -18.18 0.76
C LYS A 172 -8.12 -18.63 -0.68
N TYR A 173 -8.86 -18.04 -1.62
CA TYR A 173 -8.72 -18.32 -3.05
C TYR A 173 -7.32 -17.94 -3.58
N VAL A 174 -6.83 -16.74 -3.26
CA VAL A 174 -5.48 -16.27 -3.62
C VAL A 174 -4.42 -17.25 -3.11
N ASN A 175 -4.45 -17.55 -1.80
CA ASN A 175 -3.44 -18.40 -1.15
C ASN A 175 -3.45 -19.85 -1.66
N THR A 176 -4.62 -20.40 -1.96
CA THR A 176 -4.76 -21.81 -2.37
C THR A 176 -4.56 -22.01 -3.86
N THR A 177 -5.04 -21.07 -4.68
CA THR A 177 -5.17 -21.27 -6.14
C THR A 177 -4.15 -20.48 -6.93
N LEU A 178 -3.88 -19.22 -6.57
CA LEU A 178 -3.11 -18.30 -7.41
C LEU A 178 -1.63 -18.24 -7.03
N VAL A 179 -1.31 -18.26 -5.73
CA VAL A 179 0.07 -18.12 -5.25
C VAL A 179 0.97 -19.26 -5.76
N SER A 180 0.48 -20.50 -5.79
CA SER A 180 1.24 -21.66 -6.25
C SER A 180 1.11 -21.94 -7.76
N ARG A 181 0.27 -21.18 -8.47
CA ARG A 181 0.05 -21.40 -9.91
C ARG A 181 1.20 -20.82 -10.70
N ILE A 182 1.86 -21.67 -11.48
CA ILE A 182 2.86 -21.26 -12.47
C ILE A 182 2.11 -20.76 -13.71
N GLY A 183 2.44 -19.55 -14.18
CA GLY A 183 1.90 -18.97 -15.41
C GLY A 183 1.46 -17.52 -15.25
N SER A 184 0.83 -16.99 -16.29
CA SER A 184 0.40 -15.60 -16.36
C SER A 184 -0.80 -15.29 -15.45
N VAL A 185 -0.88 -14.06 -14.97
CA VAL A 185 -2.10 -13.50 -14.35
C VAL A 185 -3.05 -13.07 -15.47
N THR A 186 -4.30 -13.52 -15.41
CA THR A 186 -5.32 -13.23 -16.44
C THR A 186 -6.40 -12.29 -15.92
N ILE A 187 -7.18 -11.69 -16.82
CA ILE A 187 -8.36 -10.88 -16.44
C ILE A 187 -9.33 -11.72 -15.61
N THR A 188 -9.53 -12.99 -15.98
CA THR A 188 -10.39 -13.91 -15.25
C THR A 188 -9.96 -14.05 -13.80
N ASP A 189 -8.67 -14.07 -13.49
CA ASP A 189 -8.20 -14.15 -12.11
C ASP A 189 -8.61 -12.93 -11.30
N ILE A 190 -8.48 -11.73 -11.88
CA ILE A 190 -8.88 -10.48 -11.23
C ILE A 190 -10.40 -10.47 -11.01
N LEU A 191 -11.18 -10.93 -12.00
CA LEU A 191 -12.64 -11.09 -11.87
C LEU A 191 -13.02 -12.11 -10.80
N GLU A 192 -12.29 -13.22 -10.66
CA GLU A 192 -12.52 -14.24 -9.63
C GLU A 192 -12.17 -13.76 -8.22
N ILE A 193 -11.11 -12.94 -8.09
CA ILE A 193 -10.80 -12.25 -6.83
C ILE A 193 -11.96 -11.31 -6.50
N HIS A 194 -12.32 -10.42 -7.43
CA HIS A 194 -13.38 -9.44 -7.20
C HIS A 194 -14.74 -10.11 -6.89
N ARG A 195 -15.06 -11.21 -7.58
CA ARG A 195 -16.29 -11.97 -7.32
C ARG A 195 -16.38 -12.45 -5.88
N ARG A 196 -15.26 -12.84 -5.27
CA ARG A 196 -15.23 -13.27 -3.87
C ARG A 196 -15.24 -12.09 -2.91
N VAL A 197 -14.51 -11.03 -3.23
CA VAL A 197 -14.48 -9.79 -2.44
C VAL A 197 -15.88 -9.23 -2.25
N LEU A 198 -16.65 -9.10 -3.33
CA LEU A 198 -17.94 -8.41 -3.31
C LEU A 198 -19.15 -9.36 -3.28
N GLY A 199 -18.99 -10.65 -3.62
CA GLY A 199 -20.12 -11.57 -3.86
C GLY A 199 -21.10 -11.78 -2.71
N TYR A 200 -20.67 -11.58 -1.45
CA TYR A 200 -21.57 -11.64 -0.29
C TYR A 200 -22.27 -10.30 -0.01
N ALA A 201 -21.69 -9.19 -0.45
CA ALA A 201 -22.22 -7.85 -0.23
C ALA A 201 -23.11 -7.39 -1.41
N ASP A 202 -22.64 -7.57 -2.64
CA ASP A 202 -23.36 -7.30 -3.88
C ASP A 202 -23.07 -8.42 -4.91
N PRO A 203 -23.89 -9.48 -4.95
CA PRO A 203 -23.70 -10.60 -5.87
C PRO A 203 -23.99 -10.25 -7.34
N VAL A 204 -24.66 -9.13 -7.61
CA VAL A 204 -25.06 -8.74 -8.98
C VAL A 204 -23.87 -8.15 -9.72
N GLU A 205 -23.10 -7.30 -9.05
CA GLU A 205 -21.91 -6.62 -9.59
C GLU A 205 -20.60 -7.41 -9.36
N ALA A 206 -20.62 -8.41 -8.48
CA ALA A 206 -19.45 -9.22 -8.16
C ALA A 206 -18.82 -9.91 -9.39
N GLY A 207 -17.54 -9.61 -9.64
CA GLY A 207 -16.79 -10.15 -10.76
C GLY A 207 -17.27 -9.67 -12.14
N ARG A 208 -17.90 -8.49 -12.22
CA ARG A 208 -18.30 -7.83 -13.47
C ARG A 208 -17.73 -6.42 -13.55
N PHE A 209 -17.35 -5.99 -14.75
CA PHE A 209 -16.93 -4.60 -14.98
C PHE A 209 -18.10 -3.64 -14.83
N ARG A 210 -17.81 -2.43 -14.36
CA ARG A 210 -18.81 -1.37 -14.26
C ARG A 210 -19.34 -0.99 -15.64
N THR A 211 -20.62 -0.65 -15.67
CA THR A 211 -21.33 -0.19 -16.87
C THR A 211 -21.61 1.32 -16.85
N THR A 212 -21.35 1.97 -15.71
CA THR A 212 -21.58 3.39 -15.45
C THR A 212 -20.28 4.12 -15.12
N GLN A 213 -20.24 5.41 -15.42
CA GLN A 213 -19.11 6.25 -15.04
C GLN A 213 -19.21 6.60 -13.55
N VAL A 214 -18.07 6.60 -12.86
CA VAL A 214 -17.96 6.91 -11.43
C VAL A 214 -16.93 8.01 -11.19
N PHE A 215 -16.92 8.59 -10.00
CA PHE A 215 -15.99 9.65 -9.59
C PHE A 215 -15.34 9.26 -8.26
N VAL A 216 -14.01 9.27 -8.21
CA VAL A 216 -13.24 8.77 -7.07
C VAL A 216 -12.39 9.91 -6.51
N GLY A 217 -12.94 10.67 -5.56
CA GLY A 217 -12.33 11.93 -5.12
C GLY A 217 -12.23 12.91 -6.30
N HIS A 218 -11.01 13.29 -6.65
CA HIS A 218 -10.72 14.15 -7.82
C HIS A 218 -10.41 13.38 -9.11
N HIS A 219 -10.32 12.05 -9.04
CA HIS A 219 -10.01 11.20 -10.18
C HIS A 219 -11.26 10.81 -10.98
N ILE A 220 -11.17 10.95 -12.30
CA ILE A 220 -12.18 10.47 -13.24
C ILE A 220 -11.57 9.26 -13.96
N PRO A 221 -11.98 8.02 -13.61
CA PRO A 221 -11.47 6.83 -14.26
C PRO A 221 -11.92 6.74 -15.73
N PRO A 222 -11.32 5.84 -16.52
CA PRO A 222 -11.70 5.56 -17.91
C PRO A 222 -13.21 5.45 -18.13
N HIS A 223 -13.72 5.73 -19.33
CA HIS A 223 -15.14 5.48 -19.59
C HIS A 223 -15.43 3.96 -19.52
N PRO A 224 -16.62 3.50 -19.08
CA PRO A 224 -16.96 2.07 -19.02
C PRO A 224 -16.67 1.28 -20.29
N GLN A 225 -16.84 1.91 -21.46
CA GLN A 225 -16.55 1.30 -22.76
C GLN A 225 -15.06 1.01 -23.00
N ASP A 226 -14.18 1.74 -22.32
CA ASP A 226 -12.72 1.57 -22.44
C ASP A 226 -12.15 0.63 -21.36
N VAL A 227 -12.92 0.31 -20.32
CA VAL A 227 -12.46 -0.47 -19.16
C VAL A 227 -11.92 -1.83 -19.58
N GLU A 228 -12.64 -2.56 -20.44
CA GLU A 228 -12.22 -3.89 -20.86
C GLU A 228 -10.88 -3.84 -21.60
N LYS A 229 -10.71 -2.89 -22.52
CA LYS A 229 -9.46 -2.68 -23.25
C LYS A 229 -8.32 -2.31 -22.29
N GLN A 230 -8.54 -1.39 -21.36
CA GLN A 230 -7.52 -1.02 -20.39
C GLN A 230 -7.14 -2.17 -19.44
N MET A 231 -8.10 -3.03 -19.09
CA MET A 231 -7.81 -4.25 -18.33
C MET A 231 -6.99 -5.27 -19.13
N GLN A 232 -7.20 -5.36 -20.45
CA GLN A 232 -6.35 -6.17 -21.35
C GLN A 232 -4.92 -5.64 -21.40
N GLU A 233 -4.75 -4.33 -21.60
CA GLU A 233 -3.44 -3.67 -21.58
C GLU A 233 -2.74 -3.83 -20.21
N PHE A 234 -3.53 -3.74 -19.12
CA PHE A 234 -3.03 -3.93 -17.77
C PHE A 234 -2.49 -5.35 -17.52
N VAL A 235 -3.24 -6.39 -17.89
CA VAL A 235 -2.73 -7.77 -17.73
C VAL A 235 -1.60 -8.07 -18.70
N GLN A 236 -1.58 -7.46 -19.88
CA GLN A 236 -0.44 -7.57 -20.79
C GLN A 236 0.83 -6.99 -20.15
N TRP A 237 0.73 -5.82 -19.52
CA TRP A 237 1.84 -5.22 -18.77
C TRP A 237 2.26 -6.07 -17.57
N ILE A 238 1.32 -6.60 -16.76
CA ILE A 238 1.66 -7.46 -15.62
C ILE A 238 2.51 -8.67 -16.03
N ASN A 239 2.27 -9.20 -17.23
CA ASN A 239 2.97 -10.37 -17.74
C ASN A 239 4.14 -10.01 -18.68
N SER A 240 4.52 -8.74 -18.81
CA SER A 240 5.61 -8.31 -19.69
C SER A 240 6.98 -8.52 -19.03
N GLU A 241 8.02 -8.64 -19.86
CA GLU A 241 9.41 -8.71 -19.39
C GLU A 241 9.81 -7.44 -18.62
N ASP A 242 9.34 -6.27 -19.07
CA ASP A 242 9.57 -5.00 -18.38
C ASP A 242 9.07 -5.05 -16.93
N ALA A 243 7.84 -5.54 -16.70
CA ALA A 243 7.29 -5.64 -15.36
C ALA A 243 8.04 -6.67 -14.49
N MET A 244 8.46 -7.79 -15.08
CA MET A 244 9.27 -8.81 -14.38
C MET A 244 10.69 -8.32 -14.04
N SER A 245 11.20 -7.33 -14.78
CA SER A 245 12.52 -6.74 -14.53
C SER A 245 12.53 -5.74 -13.37
N LEU A 246 11.36 -5.23 -12.98
CA LEU A 246 11.22 -4.31 -11.85
C LEU A 246 11.48 -5.01 -10.51
N HIS A 247 11.88 -4.22 -9.51
CA HIS A 247 11.96 -4.72 -8.15
C HIS A 247 10.56 -5.17 -7.67
N PRO A 248 10.38 -6.32 -6.98
CA PRO A 248 9.07 -6.88 -6.65
C PRO A 248 8.12 -5.93 -5.90
N VAL A 249 8.68 -5.10 -5.00
CA VAL A 249 7.92 -4.09 -4.25
C VAL A 249 7.41 -2.98 -5.17
N GLU A 250 8.24 -2.53 -6.11
CA GLU A 250 7.86 -1.53 -7.11
C GLU A 250 6.81 -2.08 -8.07
N PHE A 251 7.02 -3.30 -8.58
CA PHE A 251 6.05 -3.98 -9.43
C PHE A 251 4.68 -4.11 -8.75
N ALA A 252 4.65 -4.59 -7.51
CA ALA A 252 3.41 -4.73 -6.75
C ALA A 252 2.72 -3.39 -6.50
N ALA A 253 3.49 -2.32 -6.20
CA ALA A 253 2.96 -0.98 -6.02
C ALA A 253 2.37 -0.40 -7.33
N LEU A 254 3.08 -0.57 -8.46
CA LEU A 254 2.58 -0.10 -9.75
C LEU A 254 1.35 -0.89 -10.21
N ALA A 255 1.31 -2.20 -10.00
CA ALA A 255 0.15 -3.02 -10.29
C ALA A 255 -1.07 -2.61 -9.47
N HIS A 256 -0.86 -2.35 -8.17
CA HIS A 256 -1.88 -1.80 -7.30
C HIS A 256 -2.40 -0.45 -7.84
N TYR A 257 -1.50 0.50 -8.10
CA TYR A 257 -1.86 1.83 -8.59
C TYR A 257 -2.64 1.77 -9.90
N LYS A 258 -2.14 1.03 -10.90
CA LYS A 258 -2.79 0.90 -12.22
C LYS A 258 -4.21 0.34 -12.12
N LEU A 259 -4.44 -0.66 -11.26
CA LEU A 259 -5.79 -1.21 -11.09
C LEU A 259 -6.74 -0.21 -10.42
N VAL A 260 -6.27 0.51 -9.39
CA VAL A 260 -7.06 1.57 -8.74
C VAL A 260 -7.36 2.71 -9.72
N TYR A 261 -6.42 3.06 -10.59
CA TYR A 261 -6.55 4.10 -11.61
C TYR A 261 -7.59 3.74 -12.68
N ILE A 262 -7.54 2.51 -13.21
CA ILE A 262 -8.53 2.02 -14.18
C ILE A 262 -9.93 1.94 -13.54
N HIS A 263 -9.97 1.59 -12.26
CA HIS A 263 -11.19 1.49 -11.44
C HIS A 263 -12.27 0.64 -12.13
N PRO A 264 -12.00 -0.63 -12.47
CA PRO A 264 -12.84 -1.40 -13.37
C PRO A 264 -14.19 -1.84 -12.78
N PHE A 265 -14.38 -1.77 -11.46
CA PHE A 265 -15.56 -2.25 -10.75
C PHE A 265 -16.39 -1.09 -10.17
N VAL A 266 -17.67 -1.34 -9.85
CA VAL A 266 -18.54 -0.33 -9.20
C VAL A 266 -18.11 -0.09 -7.74
N ASP A 267 -17.70 -1.15 -7.04
CA ASP A 267 -17.10 -1.13 -5.71
C ASP A 267 -16.04 -2.24 -5.62
N GLY A 268 -15.24 -2.30 -4.56
CA GLY A 268 -14.28 -3.37 -4.31
C GLY A 268 -12.91 -3.14 -4.99
N ASN A 269 -12.71 -2.03 -5.69
CA ASN A 269 -11.47 -1.71 -6.40
C ASN A 269 -10.24 -1.65 -5.47
N GLY A 270 -10.34 -0.93 -4.35
CA GLY A 270 -9.25 -0.83 -3.37
C GLY A 270 -8.90 -2.19 -2.75
N ARG A 271 -9.91 -2.94 -2.30
CA ARG A 271 -9.76 -4.29 -1.73
C ARG A 271 -9.12 -5.27 -2.72
N THR A 272 -9.59 -5.28 -3.96
CA THR A 272 -9.05 -6.14 -5.03
C THR A 272 -7.61 -5.75 -5.39
N SER A 273 -7.30 -4.45 -5.43
CA SER A 273 -5.94 -3.96 -5.72
C SER A 273 -4.94 -4.33 -4.64
N ARG A 274 -5.33 -4.25 -3.35
CA ARG A 274 -4.49 -4.71 -2.23
C ARG A 274 -4.28 -6.22 -2.23
N LEU A 275 -5.27 -7.00 -2.66
CA LEU A 275 -5.12 -8.45 -2.85
C LEU A 275 -4.19 -8.79 -4.03
N LEU A 276 -4.31 -8.08 -5.17
CA LEU A 276 -3.44 -8.27 -6.32
C LEU A 276 -1.98 -7.92 -5.98
N MET A 277 -1.77 -6.82 -5.27
CA MET A 277 -0.47 -6.43 -4.74
C MET A 277 0.15 -7.55 -3.89
N ASN A 278 -0.62 -8.11 -2.96
CA ASN A 278 -0.15 -9.22 -2.11
C ASN A 278 0.08 -10.51 -2.90
N LEU A 279 -0.72 -10.80 -3.93
CA LEU A 279 -0.46 -11.93 -4.83
C LEU A 279 0.91 -11.80 -5.50
N ILE A 280 1.22 -10.63 -6.07
CA ILE A 280 2.50 -10.36 -6.73
C ILE A 280 3.66 -10.51 -5.74
N LEU A 281 3.55 -9.90 -4.56
CA LEU A 281 4.57 -10.02 -3.50
C LEU A 281 4.78 -11.47 -3.09
N MET A 282 3.70 -12.23 -2.85
CA MET A 282 3.79 -13.63 -2.41
C MET A 282 4.38 -14.53 -3.49
N GLN A 283 4.08 -14.31 -4.77
CA GLN A 283 4.71 -15.03 -5.88
C GLN A 283 6.21 -14.73 -5.99
N ALA A 284 6.63 -13.52 -5.64
CA ALA A 284 8.04 -13.12 -5.57
C ALA A 284 8.75 -13.56 -4.26
N GLY A 285 8.06 -14.26 -3.35
CA GLY A 285 8.64 -14.69 -2.08
C GLY A 285 8.73 -13.58 -1.02
N TYR A 286 7.83 -12.60 -1.05
CA TYR A 286 7.63 -11.62 0.02
C TYR A 286 6.42 -12.01 0.86
N PRO A 287 6.39 -11.70 2.17
CA PRO A 287 5.19 -11.89 2.96
C PRO A 287 4.07 -10.93 2.50
N PRO A 288 2.78 -11.29 2.69
CA PRO A 288 1.68 -10.37 2.42
C PRO A 288 1.79 -9.17 3.36
N ILE A 289 1.63 -7.97 2.79
CA ILE A 289 1.72 -6.71 3.55
C ILE A 289 0.34 -6.19 3.93
N THR A 290 0.31 -5.33 4.94
CA THR A 290 -0.91 -4.68 5.38
C THR A 290 -0.73 -3.17 5.44
N ILE A 291 -1.49 -2.46 4.59
CA ILE A 291 -1.68 -1.02 4.72
C ILE A 291 -2.62 -0.81 5.91
N ARG A 292 -2.16 -0.14 6.96
CA ARG A 292 -2.95 0.01 8.19
C ARG A 292 -4.00 1.11 8.04
N LYS A 293 -5.10 1.01 8.78
CA LYS A 293 -6.21 1.97 8.70
C LYS A 293 -5.80 3.38 9.13
N GLU A 294 -4.84 3.48 10.04
CA GLU A 294 -4.27 4.73 10.53
C GLU A 294 -3.51 5.48 9.41
N GLN A 295 -3.06 4.75 8.40
CA GLN A 295 -2.37 5.29 7.23
C GLN A 295 -3.35 5.70 6.11
N ARG A 296 -4.67 5.66 6.33
CA ARG A 296 -5.67 5.98 5.30
C ARG A 296 -5.42 7.34 4.64
N ALA A 297 -5.10 8.37 5.43
CA ALA A 297 -4.82 9.70 4.90
C ALA A 297 -3.54 9.73 4.03
N GLU A 298 -2.44 9.13 4.52
CA GLU A 298 -1.18 9.01 3.78
C GLU A 298 -1.39 8.23 2.48
N TYR A 299 -2.13 7.11 2.52
CA TYR A 299 -2.45 6.26 1.39
C TYR A 299 -3.24 6.97 0.28
N TYR A 300 -4.30 7.71 0.62
CA TYR A 300 -5.03 8.49 -0.39
C TYR A 300 -4.20 9.66 -0.93
N HIS A 301 -3.41 10.32 -0.08
CA HIS A 301 -2.54 11.40 -0.52
C HIS A 301 -1.50 10.94 -1.55
N VAL A 302 -0.82 9.81 -1.31
CA VAL A 302 0.17 9.30 -2.29
C VAL A 302 -0.47 8.78 -3.58
N LEU A 303 -1.74 8.36 -3.56
CA LEU A 303 -2.50 8.04 -4.76
C LEU A 303 -2.88 9.29 -5.57
N GLU A 304 -3.24 10.38 -4.89
CA GLU A 304 -3.49 11.67 -5.53
C GLU A 304 -2.21 12.18 -6.22
N VAL A 305 -1.07 12.14 -5.53
CA VAL A 305 0.23 12.50 -6.11
C VAL A 305 0.58 11.64 -7.32
N ALA A 306 0.28 10.35 -7.28
CA ALA A 306 0.44 9.46 -8.43
C ALA A 306 -0.44 9.86 -9.62
N ASN A 307 -1.68 10.30 -9.38
CA ASN A 307 -2.57 10.82 -10.42
C ASN A 307 -2.09 12.14 -11.02
N GLU A 308 -1.38 12.97 -10.23
CA GLU A 308 -0.74 14.19 -10.70
C GLU A 308 0.55 13.93 -11.52
N GLY A 309 1.02 12.69 -11.57
CA GLY A 309 2.08 12.23 -12.47
C GLY A 309 3.33 11.66 -11.80
N ASP A 310 3.44 11.67 -10.46
CA ASP A 310 4.58 11.08 -9.75
C ASP A 310 4.17 9.87 -8.90
N VAL A 311 4.45 8.67 -9.40
CA VAL A 311 4.13 7.40 -8.71
C VAL A 311 5.14 7.02 -7.63
N ARG A 312 6.31 7.68 -7.56
CA ARG A 312 7.41 7.29 -6.65
C ARG A 312 7.03 7.39 -5.18
N PRO A 313 6.30 8.43 -4.70
CA PRO A 313 5.81 8.46 -3.32
C PRO A 313 4.92 7.28 -2.98
N PHE A 314 4.09 6.80 -3.91
CA PHE A 314 3.26 5.60 -3.71
C PHE A 314 4.13 4.34 -3.58
N ILE A 315 5.14 4.18 -4.43
CA ILE A 315 6.10 3.06 -4.35
C ILE A 315 6.82 3.05 -3.01
N ARG A 316 7.33 4.21 -2.55
CA ARG A 316 8.00 4.35 -1.25
C ARG A 316 7.05 4.05 -0.08
N PHE A 317 5.80 4.48 -0.18
CA PHE A 317 4.78 4.16 0.82
C PHE A 317 4.57 2.64 0.96
N ILE A 318 4.45 1.92 -0.17
CA ILE A 318 4.33 0.46 -0.17
C ILE A 318 5.61 -0.20 0.35
N ALA A 319 6.79 0.33 0.01
CA ALA A 319 8.06 -0.14 0.54
C ALA A 319 8.14 0.01 2.07
N LYS A 320 7.68 1.13 2.63
CA LYS A 320 7.58 1.38 4.08
C LYS A 320 6.60 0.42 4.77
N CYS A 321 5.45 0.15 4.17
CA CYS A 321 4.52 -0.87 4.67
C CYS A 321 5.14 -2.28 4.63
N THR A 322 5.93 -2.58 3.60
CA THR A 322 6.67 -3.84 3.46
C THR A 322 7.71 -3.98 4.56
N GLU A 323 8.54 -2.96 4.76
CA GLU A 323 9.54 -2.93 5.82
C GLU A 323 8.90 -3.13 7.21
N THR A 324 7.82 -2.40 7.49
CA THR A 324 7.10 -2.50 8.77
C THR A 324 6.55 -3.91 9.02
N THR A 325 6.07 -4.58 7.97
CA THR A 325 5.59 -5.96 8.05
C THR A 325 6.75 -6.93 8.34
N LEU A 326 7.88 -6.75 7.66
CA LEU A 326 9.08 -7.57 7.87
C LEU A 326 9.64 -7.38 9.29
N ASP A 327 9.70 -6.15 9.79
CA ASP A 327 10.17 -5.86 11.14
C ASP A 327 9.28 -6.52 12.20
N MET A 328 7.95 -6.47 12.02
CA MET A 328 7.01 -7.15 12.89
C MET A 328 7.24 -8.67 12.91
N LEU A 329 7.43 -9.29 11.74
CA LEU A 329 7.71 -10.72 11.64
C LEU A 329 9.05 -11.10 12.31
N LEU A 330 10.09 -10.30 12.12
CA LEU A 330 11.41 -10.54 12.71
C LEU A 330 11.38 -10.37 14.24
N ILE A 331 10.78 -9.28 14.75
CA ILE A 331 10.68 -9.03 16.19
C ILE A 331 9.90 -10.15 16.87
N ALA A 332 8.71 -10.48 16.35
CA ALA A 332 7.88 -11.51 16.96
C ALA A 332 8.56 -12.88 16.94
N THR A 333 9.25 -13.24 15.86
CA THR A 333 9.96 -14.53 15.82
C THR A 333 11.17 -14.59 16.75
N THR A 334 11.80 -13.46 17.08
CA THR A 334 12.88 -13.39 18.08
C THR A 334 12.41 -13.33 19.54
N GLU A 335 11.29 -12.67 19.83
CA GLU A 335 10.75 -12.55 21.20
C GLU A 335 10.06 -13.85 21.63
N TYR A 336 9.27 -14.47 20.76
CA TYR A 336 8.49 -15.66 21.08
C TYR A 336 9.31 -16.96 21.07
N SER A 337 10.48 -17.00 20.42
CA SER A 337 11.40 -18.14 20.54
C SER A 337 11.92 -18.35 21.97
N VAL A 338 11.90 -17.29 22.81
CA VAL A 338 12.32 -17.37 24.21
C VAL A 338 11.16 -17.77 25.13
N GLY A 339 9.91 -17.54 24.72
CA GLY A 339 8.71 -17.70 25.56
C GLY A 339 7.88 -18.96 25.32
N LEU A 340 8.17 -19.76 24.30
CA LEU A 340 7.44 -20.99 23.99
C LEU A 340 8.36 -22.21 24.22
N PRO A 341 7.93 -23.23 25.00
CA PRO A 341 8.66 -24.49 25.02
C PRO A 341 8.65 -25.07 23.59
N GLU A 342 9.84 -25.27 23.03
CA GLU A 342 9.98 -26.02 21.79
C GLU A 342 9.34 -27.40 22.03
N ALA A 343 8.43 -27.81 21.15
CA ALA A 343 7.81 -29.12 21.25
C ALA A 343 8.88 -30.16 20.88
N ASP A 344 9.70 -30.53 21.87
CA ASP A 344 10.67 -31.60 21.75
C ASP A 344 9.93 -32.91 21.50
N GLY A 345 10.08 -33.42 20.29
CA GLY A 345 9.75 -34.78 19.93
C GLY A 345 10.68 -35.75 20.66
N SER A 346 10.40 -36.02 21.93
CA SER A 346 10.93 -37.19 22.63
C SER A 346 9.84 -37.82 23.50
N THR A 347 9.09 -38.74 22.90
CA THR A 347 8.34 -39.74 23.65
C THR A 347 9.33 -40.65 24.37
N ALA A 348 9.65 -40.36 25.63
CA ALA A 348 10.31 -41.31 26.51
C ALA A 348 9.87 -41.11 27.97
N GLY A 349 8.89 -41.93 28.37
CA GLY A 349 8.78 -42.51 29.72
C GLY A 349 8.50 -41.57 30.89
N CYS A 350 7.23 -41.50 31.31
CA CYS A 350 6.94 -41.36 32.74
C CYS A 350 5.70 -42.20 33.11
N LYS A 351 5.96 -43.44 33.54
CA LYS A 351 5.02 -44.22 34.34
C LYS A 351 5.15 -43.71 35.78
N GLN A 352 4.19 -42.94 36.28
CA GLN A 352 3.88 -42.92 37.72
C GLN A 352 2.37 -42.83 37.93
N THR A 353 1.84 -43.95 38.38
CA THR A 353 0.50 -44.14 38.95
C THR A 353 0.35 -43.31 40.23
N ILE A 354 -0.74 -42.54 40.32
CA ILE A 354 -1.17 -41.86 41.56
C ILE A 354 -1.98 -42.88 42.40
N PRO A 355 -1.67 -43.10 43.68
CA PRO A 355 -2.55 -43.85 44.56
C PRO A 355 -3.65 -42.94 45.10
N ILE A 356 -4.88 -43.44 45.05
CA ILE A 356 -6.08 -42.81 45.60
C ILE A 356 -6.02 -42.84 47.13
N LYS A 357 -6.25 -41.69 47.77
CA LYS A 357 -6.88 -41.58 49.08
C LYS A 357 -7.86 -40.43 49.08
#